data_AF-G9YJ76-F1
#
_entry.id   AF-G9YJ76-F1
#
_cell.length_a   1.000
_cell.length_b   1.000
_cell.length_c   1.000
_cell.angle_alpha   90.00
_cell.angle_beta   90.00
_cell.angle_gamma   90.00
#
_symmetry.space_group_name_H-M   'P 1'
#
loop_
_entity.id
_entity.type
_entity.pdbx_description
1 polymer ?
#
loop_
_entity_poly.entity_id
_entity_poly.type
_entity_poly.pdbx_seq_one_letter_code
_entity_poly.pdbx_strand_id
1 'polypeptide(L)'
;MIGLPGQTVEDLADDILFYRQEDIDMIGMGPYVTHHNTPVGKAVVAAGLDSKERQAERLRLGLIMIAVTRLFLKDCNIAATTALQALHPFGRELGLKAGANILMPIVTLPRFRGHYLLYDNKPCIDDTPGRCRDCLGARVAATGDTVGFGRWGDSPHFFNRTQVQKDGP
;
A
#
# COMPACT_ATOMS: atom_id res chain seq x y z
N MET A 1 1.05 -1.54 -9.51
CA MET A 1 -0.23 -0.84 -9.18
C MET A 1 -1.37 -1.77 -9.53
N ILE A 2 -2.53 -1.65 -8.88
CA ILE A 2 -3.59 -2.69 -8.98
C ILE A 2 -4.89 -2.09 -9.54
N GLY A 3 -5.42 -2.68 -10.61
CA GLY A 3 -6.61 -2.20 -11.30
C GLY A 3 -6.35 -1.04 -12.26
N LEU A 4 -5.18 -1.04 -12.92
CA LEU A 4 -4.92 -0.14 -14.05
C LEU A 4 -5.85 -0.46 -15.24
N PRO A 5 -6.15 0.51 -16.11
CA PRO A 5 -6.94 0.24 -17.32
C PRO A 5 -6.25 -0.80 -18.20
N GLY A 6 -6.96 -1.89 -18.53
CA GLY A 6 -6.43 -2.99 -19.34
C GLY A 6 -5.63 -4.04 -18.57
N GLN A 7 -5.39 -3.86 -17.26
CA GLN A 7 -4.69 -4.86 -16.44
C GLN A 7 -5.57 -6.08 -16.19
N THR A 8 -4.99 -7.25 -16.40
CA THR A 8 -5.62 -8.55 -16.22
C THR A 8 -5.25 -9.17 -14.85
N VAL A 9 -5.86 -10.30 -14.51
CA VAL A 9 -5.51 -11.04 -13.29
C VAL A 9 -4.16 -11.75 -13.48
N GLU A 10 -3.84 -12.14 -14.71
CA GLU A 10 -2.57 -12.73 -15.10
C GLU A 10 -1.42 -11.74 -14.86
N ASP A 11 -1.58 -10.47 -15.27
CA ASP A 11 -0.59 -9.43 -14.98
C ASP A 11 -0.33 -9.27 -13.46
N LEU A 12 -1.39 -9.38 -12.66
CA LEU A 12 -1.28 -9.29 -11.19
C LEU A 12 -0.60 -10.51 -10.58
N ALA A 13 -0.82 -11.71 -11.14
CA ALA A 13 -0.10 -12.90 -10.72
C ALA A 13 1.39 -12.81 -11.10
N ASP A 14 1.68 -12.32 -12.32
CA ASP A 14 3.03 -12.10 -12.82
C ASP A 14 3.78 -11.06 -11.97
N ASP A 15 3.12 -10.00 -11.50
CA ASP A 15 3.71 -9.04 -10.54
C ASP A 15 4.21 -9.74 -9.27
N ILE A 16 3.46 -10.72 -8.73
CA ILE A 16 3.86 -11.46 -7.52
C ILE A 16 5.03 -12.41 -7.80
N LEU A 17 5.01 -13.07 -8.96
CA LEU A 17 6.12 -13.92 -9.41
C LEU A 17 7.38 -13.08 -9.62
N PHE A 18 7.24 -11.89 -10.19
CA PHE A 18 8.33 -10.93 -10.36
C PHE A 18 8.94 -10.54 -9.01
N TYR A 19 8.14 -10.19 -7.99
CA TYR A 19 8.69 -9.89 -6.65
C TYR A 19 9.51 -11.04 -6.05
N ARG A 20 9.12 -12.29 -6.33
CA ARG A 20 9.88 -13.47 -5.92
C ARG A 20 11.19 -13.60 -6.68
N GLN A 21 11.14 -13.41 -8.00
CA GLN A 21 12.31 -13.55 -8.87
C GLN A 21 13.38 -12.51 -8.54
N GLU A 22 12.96 -11.30 -8.22
CA GLU A 22 13.84 -10.18 -7.84
C GLU A 22 14.24 -10.19 -6.36
N ASP A 23 13.82 -11.18 -5.57
CA ASP A 23 14.22 -11.36 -4.17
C ASP A 23 13.98 -10.11 -3.30
N ILE A 24 12.76 -9.57 -3.38
CA ILE A 24 12.39 -8.26 -2.83
C ILE A 24 12.13 -8.31 -1.32
N ASP A 25 12.77 -7.42 -0.55
CA ASP A 25 12.58 -7.33 0.90
C ASP A 25 11.29 -6.60 1.33
N MET A 26 10.81 -5.65 0.53
CA MET A 26 9.66 -4.80 0.83
C MET A 26 8.82 -4.48 -0.41
N ILE A 27 7.50 -4.64 -0.27
CA ILE A 27 6.53 -4.45 -1.34
C ILE A 27 5.59 -3.29 -1.01
N GLY A 28 5.65 -2.25 -1.84
CA GLY A 28 4.72 -1.13 -1.84
C GLY A 28 3.72 -1.26 -2.98
N MET A 29 2.53 -1.79 -2.68
CA MET A 29 1.46 -1.94 -3.67
C MET A 29 0.17 -1.28 -3.21
N GLY A 30 -0.65 -0.87 -4.18
CA GLY A 30 -1.91 -0.20 -3.90
C GLY A 30 -2.79 -0.15 -5.12
N PRO A 31 -4.10 0.09 -4.91
CA PRO A 31 -5.03 0.26 -6.01
C PRO A 31 -4.67 1.50 -6.81
N TYR A 32 -4.94 1.46 -8.11
CA TYR A 32 -4.92 2.64 -8.95
C TYR A 32 -6.01 3.60 -8.45
N VAL A 33 -5.60 4.84 -8.21
CA VAL A 33 -6.47 5.95 -7.84
C VAL A 33 -6.37 6.99 -8.94
N THR A 34 -7.51 7.34 -9.51
CA THR A 34 -7.58 8.24 -10.65
C THR A 34 -7.07 9.63 -10.29
N HIS A 35 -6.33 10.25 -11.22
CA HIS A 35 -6.14 11.70 -11.22
C HIS A 35 -6.71 12.28 -12.52
N HIS A 36 -7.77 13.07 -12.42
CA HIS A 36 -8.48 13.66 -13.56
C HIS A 36 -7.61 14.54 -14.49
N ASN A 37 -6.45 15.01 -14.03
CA ASN A 37 -5.55 15.84 -14.85
C ASN A 37 -4.48 15.05 -15.60
N THR A 38 -4.54 13.72 -15.59
CA THR A 38 -3.61 12.85 -16.32
C THR A 38 -4.27 12.27 -17.58
N PRO A 39 -3.51 11.94 -18.65
CA PRO A 39 -4.07 11.30 -19.84
C PRO A 39 -4.84 10.01 -19.53
N VAL A 40 -4.26 9.16 -18.66
CA VAL A 40 -4.89 7.91 -18.22
C VAL A 40 -6.15 8.19 -17.41
N GLY A 41 -6.10 9.15 -16.48
CA GLY A 41 -7.27 9.49 -15.67
C GLY A 41 -8.44 10.03 -16.50
N LYS A 42 -8.17 10.86 -17.52
CA LYS A 42 -9.20 11.32 -18.46
C LYS A 42 -9.86 10.16 -19.20
N ALA A 43 -9.06 9.19 -19.67
CA ALA A 43 -9.60 8.00 -20.33
C ALA A 43 -10.45 7.14 -19.39
N VAL A 44 -10.01 6.95 -18.14
CA VAL A 44 -10.76 6.21 -17.10
C VAL A 44 -12.10 6.86 -16.81
N VAL A 45 -12.13 8.18 -16.64
CA VAL A 45 -13.36 8.93 -16.38
C VAL A 45 -14.29 8.86 -17.59
N ALA A 46 -13.77 9.06 -18.81
CA ALA A 46 -14.57 8.98 -20.04
C ALA A 46 -15.18 7.59 -20.26
N ALA A 47 -14.49 6.53 -19.86
CA ALA A 47 -14.98 5.15 -19.92
C ALA A 47 -15.92 4.76 -18.76
N GLY A 48 -16.25 5.67 -17.84
CA GLY A 48 -17.08 5.38 -16.68
C GLY A 48 -16.42 4.46 -15.65
N LEU A 49 -15.10 4.26 -15.75
CA LEU A 49 -14.33 3.32 -14.92
C LEU A 49 -13.92 3.91 -13.57
N ASP A 50 -14.40 5.10 -13.20
CA ASP A 50 -14.13 5.75 -11.91
C ASP A 50 -15.36 5.86 -10.98
N SER A 51 -16.44 5.13 -11.27
CA SER A 51 -17.62 5.08 -10.40
C SER A 51 -17.26 4.56 -8.99
N LYS A 52 -18.15 4.76 -8.02
CA LYS A 52 -17.95 4.26 -6.65
C LYS A 52 -17.82 2.74 -6.59
N GLU A 53 -18.56 2.04 -7.44
CA GLU A 53 -18.49 0.58 -7.59
C GLU A 53 -17.13 0.16 -8.13
N ARG A 54 -16.61 0.85 -9.15
CA ARG A 54 -15.29 0.58 -9.72
C ARG A 54 -14.15 0.92 -8.76
N GLN A 55 -14.30 1.98 -7.95
CA GLN A 55 -13.37 2.30 -6.85
C GLN A 55 -13.37 1.19 -5.79
N ALA A 56 -14.55 0.70 -5.39
CA ALA A 56 -14.68 -0.39 -4.42
C ALA A 56 -14.10 -1.71 -4.95
N GLU A 57 -14.28 -2.00 -6.24
CA GLU A 57 -13.68 -3.16 -6.90
C GLU A 57 -12.15 -3.08 -6.90
N ARG A 58 -11.57 -1.92 -7.24
CA ARG A 58 -10.10 -1.71 -7.17
C ARG A 58 -9.57 -1.84 -5.75
N LEU A 59 -10.30 -1.32 -4.75
CA LEU A 59 -9.96 -1.53 -3.34
C LEU A 59 -9.94 -3.03 -2.99
N ARG A 60 -11.01 -3.76 -3.34
CA ARG A 60 -11.14 -5.20 -3.08
C ARG A 60 -10.00 -5.98 -3.71
N LEU A 61 -9.67 -5.68 -4.97
CA LEU A 61 -8.56 -6.30 -5.69
C LEU A 61 -7.22 -5.96 -5.04
N GLY A 62 -7.04 -4.72 -4.58
CA GLY A 62 -5.89 -4.29 -3.80
C GLY A 62 -5.68 -5.11 -2.51
N LEU A 63 -6.76 -5.36 -1.78
CA LEU A 63 -6.72 -6.19 -0.56
C LEU A 63 -6.42 -7.66 -0.86
N ILE A 64 -6.99 -8.21 -1.94
CA ILE A 64 -6.67 -9.57 -2.41
C ILE A 64 -5.19 -9.70 -2.74
N MET A 65 -4.62 -8.72 -3.46
CA MET A 65 -3.20 -8.71 -3.80
C MET A 65 -2.32 -8.73 -2.55
N ILE A 66 -2.66 -7.96 -1.50
CA ILE A 66 -1.96 -8.01 -0.22
C ILE A 66 -2.02 -9.41 0.39
N ALA A 67 -3.20 -10.01 0.46
CA ALA A 67 -3.40 -11.34 1.04
C ALA A 67 -2.65 -12.44 0.28
N VAL A 68 -2.76 -12.46 -1.05
CA VAL A 68 -2.09 -13.46 -1.89
C VAL A 68 -0.57 -13.30 -1.80
N THR A 69 -0.08 -12.05 -1.86
CA THR A 69 1.36 -11.78 -1.73
C THR A 69 1.88 -12.22 -0.37
N ARG A 70 1.17 -11.95 0.74
CA ARG A 70 1.57 -12.42 2.08
C ARG A 70 1.64 -13.95 2.16
N LEU A 71 0.68 -14.66 1.56
CA LEU A 71 0.65 -16.12 1.58
C LEU A 71 1.81 -16.72 0.79
N PHE A 72 2.19 -16.08 -0.33
CA PHE A 72 3.26 -16.54 -1.21
C PHE A 72 4.66 -16.11 -0.73
N LEU A 73 4.82 -14.87 -0.28
CA LEU A 73 6.05 -14.22 0.18
C LEU A 73 5.95 -13.91 1.67
N LYS A 74 6.16 -14.93 2.48
CA LYS A 74 5.78 -14.94 3.90
C LYS A 74 6.60 -14.00 4.78
N ASP A 75 7.84 -13.71 4.41
CA ASP A 75 8.84 -13.02 5.22
C ASP A 75 9.16 -11.60 4.72
N CYS A 76 8.51 -11.14 3.66
CA CYS A 76 8.66 -9.78 3.14
C CYS A 76 7.85 -8.75 3.93
N ASN A 77 8.30 -7.50 3.93
CA ASN A 77 7.50 -6.37 4.40
C ASN A 77 6.47 -5.97 3.33
N ILE A 78 5.21 -5.72 3.72
CA ILE A 78 4.16 -5.26 2.81
C ILE A 78 3.51 -4.00 3.41
N ALA A 79 3.45 -2.94 2.63
CA ALA A 79 2.89 -1.67 3.07
C ALA A 79 1.37 -1.60 2.89
N ALA A 80 0.65 -1.19 3.94
CA ALA A 80 -0.72 -0.71 3.86
C ALA A 80 -0.69 0.75 3.36
N THR A 81 -0.75 0.91 2.04
CA THR A 81 -0.50 2.19 1.37
C THR A 81 -1.61 3.21 1.56
N THR A 82 -1.26 4.50 1.42
CA THR A 82 -2.23 5.60 1.46
C THR A 82 -3.25 5.55 0.32
N ALA A 83 -2.95 4.85 -0.78
CA ALA A 83 -3.87 4.66 -1.90
C ALA A 83 -5.12 3.85 -1.49
N LEU A 84 -4.97 2.86 -0.60
CA LEU A 84 -6.12 2.17 -0.01
C LEU A 84 -7.03 3.15 0.74
N GLN A 85 -6.43 4.07 1.51
CA GLN A 85 -7.19 5.06 2.26
C GLN A 85 -7.88 6.10 1.36
N ALA A 86 -7.29 6.40 0.20
CA ALA A 86 -7.89 7.29 -0.78
C ALA A 86 -9.21 6.73 -1.37
N LEU A 87 -9.32 5.40 -1.46
CA LEU A 87 -10.55 4.73 -1.91
C LEU A 87 -11.51 4.39 -0.77
N HIS A 88 -11.03 4.24 0.47
CA HIS A 88 -11.87 3.94 1.63
C HIS A 88 -11.28 4.50 2.95
N PRO A 89 -12.05 5.14 3.84
CA PRO A 89 -11.52 5.75 5.07
C PRO A 89 -10.68 4.82 5.95
N PHE A 90 -11.07 3.54 6.03
CA PHE A 90 -10.37 2.48 6.77
C PHE A 90 -9.46 1.59 5.89
N GLY A 91 -9.11 2.07 4.69
CA GLY A 91 -8.39 1.24 3.71
C GLY A 91 -7.04 0.72 4.21
N ARG A 92 -6.33 1.47 5.05
CA ARG A 92 -5.04 1.02 5.62
C ARG A 92 -5.23 -0.09 6.65
N GLU A 93 -6.24 0.01 7.50
CA GLU A 93 -6.61 -1.01 8.48
C GLU A 93 -7.05 -2.30 7.79
N LEU A 94 -7.83 -2.18 6.72
CA LEU A 94 -8.17 -3.31 5.88
C LEU A 94 -6.91 -3.93 5.25
N GLY A 95 -5.96 -3.12 4.81
CA GLY A 95 -4.66 -3.58 4.32
C GLY A 95 -3.85 -4.34 5.37
N LEU A 96 -3.79 -3.83 6.61
CA LEU A 96 -3.15 -4.54 7.74
C LEU A 96 -3.81 -5.90 7.98
N LYS A 97 -5.15 -5.93 8.07
CA LYS A 97 -5.93 -7.16 8.22
C LYS A 97 -5.77 -8.14 7.06
N ALA A 98 -5.42 -7.65 5.88
CA ALA A 98 -5.12 -8.48 4.70
C ALA A 98 -3.70 -9.07 4.71
N GLY A 99 -2.81 -8.66 5.62
CA GLY A 99 -1.44 -9.20 5.73
C GLY A 99 -0.32 -8.19 5.51
N ALA A 100 -0.65 -6.90 5.33
CA ALA A 100 0.34 -5.84 5.39
C ALA A 100 0.84 -5.64 6.83
N ASN A 101 2.11 -5.27 6.99
CA ASN A 101 2.73 -5.06 8.29
C ASN A 101 3.48 -3.72 8.39
N ILE A 102 3.48 -2.91 7.34
CA ILE A 102 4.09 -1.58 7.31
C ILE A 102 3.03 -0.49 7.11
N LEU A 103 3.14 0.59 7.86
CA LEU A 103 2.41 1.84 7.66
C LEU A 103 3.38 2.98 7.42
N MET A 104 3.03 3.86 6.49
CA MET A 104 3.84 5.05 6.17
C MET A 104 3.09 6.31 6.60
N PRO A 105 3.54 7.03 7.64
CA PRO A 105 2.99 8.32 8.01
C PRO A 105 3.35 9.40 6.98
N ILE A 106 2.45 10.35 6.75
CA ILE A 106 2.77 11.55 5.96
C ILE A 106 3.54 12.52 6.86
N VAL A 107 4.83 12.70 6.57
CA VAL A 107 5.71 13.63 7.28
C VAL A 107 5.92 14.95 6.54
N THR A 108 5.37 15.08 5.33
CA THR A 108 5.44 16.31 4.53
C THR A 108 4.85 17.49 5.29
N LEU A 109 5.58 18.62 5.32
CA LEU A 109 5.13 19.85 5.95
C LEU A 109 3.79 20.31 5.35
N PRO A 110 2.82 20.80 6.16
CA PRO A 110 1.49 21.17 5.69
C PRO A 110 1.48 22.05 4.43
N ARG A 111 2.32 23.10 4.41
CA ARG A 111 2.44 24.02 3.26
C ARG A 111 2.83 23.36 1.94
N PHE A 112 3.43 22.18 1.96
CA PHE A 112 3.87 21.47 0.76
C PHE A 112 2.95 20.32 0.35
N ARG A 113 1.95 19.96 1.16
CA ARG A 113 1.14 18.75 0.90
C ARG A 113 0.28 18.84 -0.35
N GLY A 114 -0.25 20.03 -0.63
CA GLY A 114 -1.03 20.31 -1.84
C GLY A 114 -0.22 20.26 -3.14
N HIS A 115 1.12 20.31 -3.05
CA HIS A 115 2.00 20.21 -4.22
C HIS A 115 2.36 18.76 -4.58
N TYR A 116 2.10 17.80 -3.69
CA TYR A 116 2.41 16.40 -3.91
C TYR A 116 1.13 15.59 -4.12
N LEU A 117 0.55 15.69 -5.33
CA LEU A 117 -0.73 15.07 -5.69
C LEU A 117 -0.52 14.00 -6.76
N LEU A 118 -0.27 12.75 -6.31
CA LEU A 118 -0.16 11.61 -7.22
C LEU A 118 -1.51 11.16 -7.78
N TYR A 119 -2.57 11.38 -6.99
CA TYR A 119 -3.94 10.97 -7.30
C TYR A 119 -4.93 11.90 -6.62
N ASP A 120 -6.17 11.91 -7.12
CA ASP A 120 -7.26 12.68 -6.52
C ASP A 120 -7.61 12.11 -5.13
N ASN A 121 -8.20 12.94 -4.26
CA ASN A 121 -8.59 12.53 -2.90
C ASN A 121 -7.42 12.07 -2.01
N LYS A 122 -6.23 12.67 -2.18
CA LYS A 122 -5.09 12.40 -1.30
C LYS A 122 -5.50 12.58 0.18
N PRO A 123 -5.39 11.53 1.01
CA PRO A 123 -5.71 11.64 2.44
C PRO A 123 -4.78 12.62 3.16
N CYS A 124 -5.25 13.15 4.30
CA CYS A 124 -4.41 13.87 5.27
C CYS A 124 -3.76 15.17 4.76
N ILE A 125 -4.37 15.85 3.77
CA ILE A 125 -3.91 17.18 3.33
C ILE A 125 -3.91 18.17 4.52
N ASP A 126 -4.91 18.09 5.39
CA ASP A 126 -5.11 19.02 6.50
C ASP A 126 -4.63 18.51 7.88
N ASP A 127 -3.95 17.37 7.97
CA ASP A 127 -3.58 16.75 9.26
C ASP A 127 -2.40 17.45 9.97
N THR A 128 -2.47 17.74 11.27
CA THR A 128 -1.30 18.30 12.00
C THR A 128 -0.26 17.21 12.34
N PRO A 129 1.07 17.44 12.20
CA PRO A 129 2.11 16.40 12.39
C PRO A 129 2.08 15.66 13.73
N GLY A 130 1.78 16.35 14.84
CA GLY A 130 1.71 15.74 16.17
C GLY A 130 0.53 14.78 16.37
N ARG A 131 -0.58 14.98 15.65
CA ARG A 131 -1.74 14.07 15.69
C ARG A 131 -1.53 12.79 14.91
N CYS A 132 -0.64 12.77 13.91
CA CYS A 132 -0.46 11.61 13.04
C CYS A 132 0.05 10.38 13.78
N ARG A 133 1.01 10.52 14.70
CA ARG A 133 1.61 9.38 15.41
C ARG A 133 0.57 8.68 16.30
N ASP A 134 -0.11 9.44 17.13
CA ASP A 134 -1.06 8.89 18.11
C ASP A 134 -2.33 8.38 17.40
N CYS A 135 -2.78 9.07 16.34
CA CYS A 135 -3.86 8.59 15.47
C CYS A 135 -3.49 7.26 14.78
N LEU A 136 -2.28 7.14 14.24
CA LEU A 136 -1.82 5.89 13.61
C LEU A 136 -1.71 4.77 14.64
N GLY A 137 -1.17 5.05 15.83
CA GLY A 137 -1.12 4.08 16.92
C GLY A 137 -2.51 3.54 17.30
N ALA A 138 -3.50 4.42 17.45
CA ALA A 138 -4.87 4.03 17.74
C ALA A 138 -5.51 3.19 16.60
N ARG A 139 -5.24 3.53 15.34
CA ARG A 139 -5.73 2.77 14.17
C ARG A 139 -5.13 1.37 14.11
N VAL A 140 -3.84 1.22 14.42
CA VAL A 140 -3.17 -0.09 14.52
C VAL A 140 -3.76 -0.91 15.67
N ALA A 141 -3.95 -0.30 16.85
CA ALA A 141 -4.58 -1.00 17.97
C ALA A 141 -6.01 -1.49 17.62
N ALA A 142 -6.77 -0.72 16.84
CA ALA A 142 -8.10 -1.11 16.39
C ALA A 142 -8.11 -2.29 15.39
N THR A 143 -6.97 -2.67 14.79
CA THR A 143 -6.86 -3.92 14.00
C THR A 143 -6.52 -5.14 14.84
N GLY A 144 -6.17 -4.95 16.13
CA GLY A 144 -5.65 -6.01 16.99
C GLY A 144 -4.12 -6.12 16.98
N ASP A 145 -3.43 -5.19 16.31
CA ASP A 145 -1.97 -5.17 16.19
C ASP A 145 -1.32 -4.17 17.16
N THR A 146 0.02 -4.19 17.19
CA THR A 146 0.82 -3.24 17.98
C THR A 146 1.88 -2.58 17.11
N VAL A 147 2.19 -1.32 17.42
CA VAL A 147 3.25 -0.58 16.73
C VAL A 147 4.62 -1.01 17.26
N GLY A 148 5.55 -1.35 16.37
CA GLY A 148 6.93 -1.69 16.70
C GLY A 148 7.81 -0.49 17.05
N PHE A 149 7.43 0.33 18.04
CA PHE A 149 8.24 1.47 18.45
C PHE A 149 9.66 1.07 18.91
N GLY A 150 10.67 1.80 18.45
CA GLY A 150 12.07 1.58 18.81
C GLY A 150 12.69 0.30 18.27
N ARG A 151 11.98 -0.45 17.41
CA ARG A 151 12.48 -1.64 16.74
C ARG A 151 12.96 -1.29 15.33
N TRP A 152 13.99 -2.00 14.87
CA TRP A 152 14.43 -1.91 13.48
C TRP A 152 13.39 -2.57 12.56
N GLY A 153 13.09 -1.93 11.43
CA GLY A 153 11.94 -2.26 10.59
C GLY A 153 12.24 -3.14 9.37
N ASP A 154 13.49 -3.60 9.20
CA ASP A 154 13.85 -4.47 8.08
C ASP A 154 13.06 -5.79 8.12
N SER A 155 12.77 -6.34 6.95
CA SER A 155 11.96 -7.54 6.84
C SER A 155 12.72 -8.76 7.38
N PRO A 156 12.00 -9.78 7.90
CA PRO A 156 12.63 -11.08 8.17
C PRO A 156 13.37 -11.65 6.95
N HIS A 157 12.86 -11.42 5.75
CA HIS A 157 13.50 -11.80 4.49
C HIS A 157 14.93 -11.25 4.36
N PHE A 158 15.12 -9.95 4.60
CA PHE A 158 16.43 -9.30 4.56
C PHE A 158 17.42 -9.97 5.52
N PHE A 159 16.99 -10.24 6.76
CA PHE A 159 17.84 -10.89 7.76
C PHE A 159 18.15 -12.34 7.39
N ASN A 160 17.17 -13.11 6.91
CA ASN A 160 17.38 -14.49 6.47
C ASN A 160 18.43 -14.56 5.35
N ARG A 161 18.32 -13.68 4.36
CA ARG A 161 19.27 -13.62 3.23
C ARG A 161 20.67 -13.21 3.67
N THR A 162 20.79 -12.19 4.51
CA THR A 162 22.09 -11.64 4.92
C THR A 162 22.79 -12.46 6.01
N GLN A 163 22.05 -13.19 6.85
CA GLN A 163 22.62 -14.17 7.78
C GLN A 163 23.16 -15.38 7.01
N VAL A 164 22.43 -15.88 6.00
CA VAL A 164 22.93 -16.96 5.13
C VAL A 164 24.21 -16.56 4.37
N GLN A 165 24.36 -15.29 3.98
CA GLN A 165 25.60 -14.78 3.38
C GLN A 165 26.77 -14.62 4.38
N LYS A 166 26.50 -14.51 5.69
CA LYS A 166 27.56 -14.53 6.71
C LYS A 166 28.00 -15.94 7.06
N ASP A 167 27.13 -16.92 6.87
CA ASP A 167 27.29 -18.30 7.36
C ASP A 167 27.58 -19.33 6.24
N GLY A 168 28.03 -18.93 5.04
CA GLY A 168 28.73 -19.89 4.16
C GLY A 168 29.14 -19.39 2.76
N PRO A 169 29.85 -20.25 1.98
CA PRO A 169 30.85 -21.24 2.39
C PRO A 169 32.21 -20.62 2.75
#